data_AF-A0A8B7PPS6-F1
#
_entry.id   AF-A0A8B7PPS6-F1
#
_cell.length_a   1.000
_cell.length_b   1.000
_cell.length_c   1.000
_cell.angle_alpha   90.00
_cell.angle_beta   90.00
_cell.angle_gamma   90.00
#
_symmetry.space_group_name_H-M   'P 1'
#
loop_
_entity.id
_entity.type
_entity.pdbx_description
1 polymer ?
#
loop_
_entity_poly.entity_id
_entity_poly.type
_entity_poly.pdbx_seq_one_letter_code
_entity_poly.pdbx_strand_id
1 'polypeptide(L)'
;MSVDEPLPGDKQRRTRRVPALHVIDGICLNGFNISKMHLVRRHGFLKRFCEAVTKTSKPELLPLRCKTLHRAEDVHRILSHPRLSVRQVRNSGYQRVMYCESDNELEPYHVPVTGLIMLITVKAPWMMAVSRSTHKKYFYNTITKAAEFEISDEKTADFACTMSGSLLWRWRPGTIILGNDRNIGCDFLDSDDEEKDQTPKLMSLANFSEFLDNGPPKQN
;
A
#
# COMPACT_ATOMS: atom_id res chain seq x y z
N MET A 1 17.08 35.83 -43.30
CA MET A 1 16.47 34.54 -42.95
C MET A 1 16.85 34.25 -41.51
N SER A 2 16.02 34.69 -40.56
CA SER A 2 16.16 34.36 -39.15
C SER A 2 15.65 32.94 -38.95
N VAL A 3 16.51 32.07 -38.43
CA VAL A 3 16.12 30.74 -37.98
C VAL A 3 15.51 30.93 -36.61
N ASP A 4 14.19 30.86 -36.51
CA ASP A 4 13.50 30.94 -35.23
C ASP A 4 13.91 29.72 -34.38
N GLU A 5 14.64 29.98 -33.29
CA GLU A 5 14.83 28.99 -32.23
C GLU A 5 13.44 28.67 -31.62
N PRO A 6 13.10 27.38 -31.43
CA PRO A 6 11.81 27.03 -30.86
C PRO A 6 11.75 27.47 -29.40
N LEU A 7 10.69 28.23 -29.07
CA LEU A 7 10.35 28.66 -27.71
C LEU A 7 10.33 27.47 -26.73
N PRO A 8 10.78 27.65 -25.48
CA PRO A 8 10.81 26.59 -24.46
C PRO A 8 9.40 26.36 -23.91
N GLY A 9 8.54 25.74 -24.71
CA GLY A 9 7.14 25.55 -24.37
C GLY A 9 6.49 24.52 -25.26
N ASP A 10 6.95 23.27 -25.18
CA ASP A 10 6.14 22.06 -25.45
C ASP A 10 6.98 20.79 -25.26
N LYS A 11 7.57 20.63 -24.07
CA LYS A 11 7.90 19.27 -23.61
C LYS A 11 6.59 18.62 -23.21
N GLN A 12 5.88 18.06 -24.19
CA GLN A 12 4.69 17.25 -23.99
C GLN A 12 4.99 16.25 -22.86
N ARG A 13 4.41 16.48 -21.67
CA ARG A 13 4.66 15.66 -20.46
C ARG A 13 4.21 14.24 -20.77
N ARG A 14 5.14 13.42 -21.25
CA ARG A 14 4.89 12.05 -21.67
C ARG A 14 4.83 11.18 -20.41
N THR A 15 3.63 10.74 -20.05
CA THR A 15 3.46 9.74 -18.99
C THR A 15 4.18 8.45 -19.40
N ARG A 16 5.21 8.08 -18.65
CA ARG A 16 5.95 6.81 -18.83
C ARG A 16 5.42 5.76 -17.87
N ARG A 17 5.10 4.57 -18.37
CA ARG A 17 4.83 3.40 -17.53
C ARG A 17 6.16 2.79 -17.11
N VAL A 18 6.35 2.60 -15.81
CA VAL A 18 7.56 2.00 -15.24
C VAL A 18 7.10 0.88 -14.31
N PRO A 19 7.38 -0.41 -14.63
CA PRO A 19 7.11 -1.48 -13.69
C PRO A 19 8.01 -1.29 -12.47
N ALA A 20 7.52 -1.67 -11.29
CA ALA A 20 8.29 -1.62 -10.05
C ALA A 20 7.85 -2.76 -9.13
N LEU A 21 8.79 -3.31 -8.37
CA LEU A 21 8.48 -4.26 -7.31
C LEU A 21 8.23 -3.49 -6.01
N HIS A 22 7.06 -3.68 -5.42
CA HIS A 22 6.67 -3.01 -4.18
C HIS A 22 6.81 -3.96 -2.98
N VAL A 23 7.64 -3.58 -2.02
CA VAL A 23 7.85 -4.29 -0.75
C VAL A 23 6.89 -3.74 0.30
N ILE A 24 6.19 -4.63 1.01
CA ILE A 24 5.21 -4.28 2.05
C ILE A 24 5.76 -4.54 3.45
N ASP A 25 6.33 -5.72 3.68
CA ASP A 25 6.93 -6.15 4.96
C ASP A 25 7.99 -7.23 4.69
N GLY A 26 8.68 -7.71 5.74
CA GLY A 26 9.80 -8.63 5.61
C GLY A 26 10.11 -9.42 6.88
N ILE A 27 10.69 -10.61 6.67
CA ILE A 27 11.00 -11.60 7.71
C ILE A 27 12.50 -11.59 8.05
N CYS A 28 13.34 -11.51 7.02
CA CYS A 28 14.80 -11.53 7.12
C CYS A 28 15.40 -10.49 6.18
N LEU A 29 16.48 -9.84 6.61
CA LEU A 29 17.25 -8.91 5.79
C LEU A 29 18.74 -9.15 6.01
N ASN A 30 19.47 -9.46 4.94
CA ASN A 30 20.92 -9.73 4.99
C ASN A 30 21.32 -10.79 6.03
N GLY A 31 20.54 -11.87 6.16
CA GLY A 31 20.76 -12.94 7.14
C GLY A 31 20.28 -12.62 8.56
N PHE A 32 19.86 -11.39 8.85
CA PHE A 32 19.30 -11.01 10.14
C PHE A 32 17.79 -11.21 10.17
N ASN A 33 17.32 -11.95 11.17
CA ASN A 33 15.90 -12.12 11.42
C ASN A 33 15.30 -10.81 11.97
N ILE A 34 14.39 -10.18 11.20
CA ILE A 34 13.67 -8.97 11.60
C ILE A 34 12.21 -9.26 11.96
N SER A 35 11.73 -10.50 11.77
CA SER A 35 10.32 -10.89 11.91
C SER A 35 9.71 -10.58 13.28
N LYS A 36 10.51 -10.61 14.35
CA LYS A 36 10.07 -10.37 15.73
C LYS A 36 10.03 -8.89 16.13
N MET A 37 10.56 -8.00 15.30
CA MET A 37 10.54 -6.55 15.58
C MET A 37 9.17 -5.96 15.28
N HIS A 38 8.80 -4.83 15.90
CA HIS A 38 7.60 -4.06 15.53
C HIS A 38 7.59 -3.67 14.04
N LEU A 39 6.41 -3.66 13.40
CA LEU A 39 6.21 -3.35 11.97
C LEU A 39 6.99 -2.12 11.50
N VAL A 40 6.88 -0.99 12.22
CA VAL A 40 7.57 0.26 11.86
C VAL A 40 9.09 0.08 11.78
N ARG A 41 9.67 -0.74 12.66
CA ARG A 41 11.12 -1.01 12.68
C ARG A 41 11.52 -1.92 11.51
N ARG A 42 10.76 -2.99 11.25
CA ARG A 42 10.95 -3.87 10.07
C ARG A 42 10.90 -3.05 8.79
N HIS A 43 9.86 -2.23 8.66
CA HIS A 43 9.64 -1.36 7.53
C HIS A 43 10.75 -0.32 7.33
N GLY A 44 11.30 0.24 8.41
CA GLY A 44 12.45 1.14 8.35
C GLY A 44 13.69 0.49 7.72
N PHE A 45 13.97 -0.76 8.06
CA PHE A 45 15.05 -1.54 7.42
C PHE A 45 14.78 -1.78 5.94
N LEU A 46 13.55 -2.18 5.59
CA LEU A 46 13.16 -2.44 4.20
C LEU A 46 13.21 -1.18 3.34
N LYS A 47 12.80 -0.03 3.89
CA LYS A 47 12.88 1.26 3.19
C LYS A 47 14.32 1.58 2.81
N ARG A 48 15.24 1.51 3.77
CA ARG A 48 16.67 1.74 3.55
C ARG A 48 17.27 0.75 2.55
N PHE A 49 16.85 -0.52 2.60
CA PHE A 49 17.28 -1.53 1.64
C PHE A 49 16.80 -1.20 0.22
N CYS A 50 15.52 -0.86 0.04
CA CYS A 50 14.96 -0.49 -1.26
C CYS A 50 15.67 0.73 -1.85
N GLU A 51 15.96 1.74 -1.03
CA GLU A 51 16.71 2.93 -1.42
C GLU A 51 18.16 2.61 -1.82
N ALA A 52 18.85 1.75 -1.06
CA ALA A 52 20.23 1.37 -1.34
C ALA A 52 20.39 0.53 -2.62
N VAL A 53 19.41 -0.34 -2.91
CA VAL A 53 19.44 -1.24 -4.08
C VAL A 53 18.96 -0.54 -5.35
N THR A 54 18.07 0.45 -5.23
CA THR A 54 17.51 1.14 -6.39
C THR A 54 18.53 2.10 -7.01
N LYS A 55 19.02 1.75 -8.20
CA LYS A 55 19.98 2.56 -8.97
C LYS A 55 19.24 3.37 -10.04
N THR A 56 19.10 4.67 -9.83
CA THR A 56 18.46 5.58 -10.80
C THR A 56 19.22 5.72 -12.11
N SER A 57 20.53 5.46 -12.10
CA SER A 57 21.39 5.48 -13.29
C SER A 57 21.21 4.28 -14.21
N LYS A 58 20.50 3.24 -13.77
CA LYS A 58 20.29 1.99 -14.50
C LYS A 58 18.80 1.75 -14.76
N PRO A 59 18.20 2.47 -15.72
CA PRO A 59 16.76 2.42 -16.00
C PRO A 59 16.27 1.06 -16.52
N GLU A 60 17.17 0.17 -16.93
CA GLU A 60 16.91 -1.21 -17.32
C GLU A 60 16.58 -2.14 -16.15
N LEU A 61 17.02 -1.79 -14.93
CA LEU A 61 16.74 -2.59 -13.74
C LEU A 61 15.34 -2.28 -13.19
N LEU A 62 14.65 -3.32 -12.72
CA LEU A 62 13.35 -3.17 -12.07
C LEU A 62 13.53 -2.40 -10.75
N PRO A 63 12.96 -1.20 -10.58
CA PRO A 63 13.07 -0.46 -9.34
C PRO A 63 12.39 -1.19 -8.19
N LEU A 64 13.05 -1.20 -7.03
CA LEU A 64 12.50 -1.73 -5.78
C LEU A 64 11.98 -0.58 -4.92
N ARG A 65 10.71 -0.62 -4.54
CA ARG A 65 10.08 0.45 -3.75
C ARG A 65 9.47 -0.12 -2.49
N CYS A 66 9.77 0.48 -1.35
CA CYS A 66 9.04 0.18 -0.13
C CYS A 66 7.72 0.96 -0.15
N LYS A 67 6.58 0.31 0.12
CA LYS A 67 5.28 1.00 0.20
C LYS A 67 5.26 1.96 1.38
N THR A 68 4.66 3.14 1.25
CA THR A 68 4.56 4.03 2.41
C THR A 68 3.61 3.46 3.46
N LEU A 69 4.06 3.39 4.71
CA LEU A 69 3.18 3.14 5.85
C LEU A 69 2.49 4.43 6.24
N HIS A 70 1.18 4.36 6.38
CA HIS A 70 0.37 5.44 6.93
C HIS A 70 -0.25 4.99 8.24
N ARG A 71 -0.41 5.94 9.16
CA ARG A 71 -1.15 5.70 10.39
C ARG A 71 -2.64 5.65 10.07
N ALA A 72 -3.38 4.78 10.75
CA ALA A 72 -4.83 4.68 10.56
C ALA A 72 -5.55 6.02 10.80
N GLU A 73 -5.03 6.84 11.72
CA GLU A 73 -5.58 8.18 12.00
C GLU A 73 -5.48 9.14 10.80
N ASP A 74 -4.51 8.93 9.91
CA ASP A 74 -4.27 9.73 8.72
C ASP A 74 -5.02 9.21 7.48
N VAL A 75 -5.90 8.20 7.62
CA VAL A 75 -6.60 7.58 6.48
C VAL A 75 -7.34 8.59 5.61
N HIS A 76 -7.92 9.62 6.23
CA HIS A 76 -8.60 10.71 5.52
C HIS A 76 -7.65 11.43 4.54
N ARG A 77 -6.37 11.61 4.89
CA ARG A 77 -5.37 12.27 4.02
C ARG A 77 -4.99 11.39 2.84
N ILE A 78 -4.93 10.07 3.06
CA ILE A 78 -4.61 9.08 2.01
C ILE A 78 -5.73 9.04 0.96
N LEU A 79 -6.99 9.12 1.41
CA LEU A 79 -8.17 9.00 0.58
C LEU A 79 -8.63 10.32 -0.07
N SER A 80 -8.02 11.45 0.30
CA SER A 80 -8.41 12.78 -0.21
C SER A 80 -7.69 13.17 -1.51
N HIS A 81 -8.28 14.12 -2.25
CA HIS A 81 -7.58 14.84 -3.31
C HIS A 81 -6.31 15.53 -2.75
N PRO A 82 -5.18 15.60 -3.48
CA PRO A 82 -4.87 14.97 -4.77
C PRO A 82 -4.29 13.54 -4.66
N ARG A 83 -4.17 13.01 -3.44
CA ARG A 83 -3.49 11.75 -3.15
C ARG A 83 -4.18 10.57 -3.80
N LEU A 84 -5.49 10.49 -3.71
CA LEU A 84 -6.29 9.54 -4.48
C LEU A 84 -6.99 10.32 -5.59
N SER A 85 -7.02 9.82 -6.82
CA SER A 85 -7.77 10.46 -7.92
C SER A 85 -8.14 9.42 -8.98
N VAL A 86 -9.29 9.62 -9.62
CA VAL A 86 -9.64 8.85 -10.82
C VAL A 86 -8.95 9.50 -12.02
N ARG A 87 -8.19 8.72 -12.78
CA ARG A 87 -7.48 9.21 -13.97
C ARG A 87 -7.73 8.30 -15.16
N GLN A 88 -7.92 8.91 -16.33
CA GLN A 88 -7.97 8.16 -17.58
C GLN A 88 -6.58 7.63 -17.91
N VAL A 89 -6.47 6.31 -18.08
CA VAL A 89 -5.21 5.70 -18.49
C VAL A 89 -5.12 5.80 -20.01
N ARG A 90 -4.03 6.43 -20.49
CA ARG A 90 -3.80 6.63 -21.92
C ARG A 90 -3.82 5.28 -22.66
N ASN A 91 -4.55 5.25 -23.78
CA ASN A 91 -4.74 4.09 -24.68
C ASN A 91 -5.49 2.90 -24.07
N SER A 92 -6.20 3.04 -22.95
CA SER A 92 -7.06 1.95 -22.45
C SER A 92 -8.56 2.24 -22.52
N GLY A 93 -9.00 3.47 -22.78
CA GLY A 93 -10.42 3.85 -22.76
C GLY A 93 -11.03 3.91 -21.35
N TYR A 94 -10.54 3.09 -20.40
CA TYR A 94 -11.01 3.04 -19.03
C TYR A 94 -10.29 4.00 -18.07
N GLN A 95 -11.04 4.49 -17.08
CA GLN A 95 -10.52 5.24 -15.95
C GLN A 95 -10.07 4.30 -14.82
N ARG A 96 -9.04 4.70 -14.07
CA ARG A 96 -8.54 3.94 -12.91
C ARG A 96 -8.34 4.84 -11.70
N VAL A 97 -8.55 4.27 -10.52
CA VAL A 97 -8.14 4.90 -9.27
C VAL A 97 -6.61 4.88 -9.20
N MET A 98 -6.03 6.06 -9.09
CA MET A 98 -4.59 6.29 -9.02
C MET A 98 -4.24 6.92 -7.68
N TYR A 99 -3.18 6.42 -7.05
CA TYR A 99 -2.59 7.00 -5.85
C TYR A 99 -1.31 7.77 -6.21
N CYS A 100 -1.26 9.06 -5.84
CA CYS A 100 -0.09 9.90 -5.93
C CYS A 100 0.73 9.77 -4.65
N GLU A 101 1.86 9.08 -4.73
CA GLU A 101 2.67 8.78 -3.55
C GLU A 101 3.74 9.85 -3.26
N SER A 102 4.11 10.64 -4.26
CA SER A 102 5.03 11.78 -4.08
C SER A 102 4.31 13.07 -3.70
N ASP A 103 4.84 13.77 -2.71
CA ASP A 103 4.53 15.20 -2.45
C ASP A 103 5.25 16.14 -3.42
N ASN A 104 6.13 15.62 -4.28
CA ASN A 104 6.83 16.41 -5.27
C ASN A 104 5.90 16.79 -6.43
N GLU A 105 5.47 18.04 -6.47
CA GLU A 105 4.58 18.59 -7.50
C GLU A 105 5.21 18.64 -8.89
N LEU A 106 6.55 18.65 -8.97
CA LEU A 106 7.28 18.78 -10.25
C LEU A 106 7.22 17.48 -11.07
N GLU A 107 7.30 16.32 -10.41
CA GLU A 107 7.25 14.98 -11.04
C GLU A 107 6.42 13.99 -10.21
N PRO A 108 5.07 14.12 -10.23
CA PRO A 108 4.24 13.28 -9.41
C PRO A 108 4.13 11.86 -9.98
N TYR A 109 4.58 10.87 -9.21
CA TYR A 109 4.45 9.46 -9.60
C TYR A 109 3.12 8.89 -9.10
N HIS A 110 2.39 8.29 -10.04
CA HIS A 110 1.06 7.71 -9.79
C HIS A 110 1.11 6.20 -9.90
N VAL A 111 0.48 5.53 -8.94
CA VAL A 111 0.34 4.06 -8.90
C VAL A 111 -1.12 3.71 -9.06
N PRO A 112 -1.49 2.83 -10.00
CA PRO A 112 -2.84 2.28 -10.03
C PRO A 112 -3.07 1.47 -8.75
N VAL A 113 -4.17 1.75 -8.06
CA VAL A 113 -4.53 1.08 -6.79
C VAL A 113 -5.90 0.44 -6.89
N THR A 114 -6.04 -0.71 -6.23
CA THR A 114 -7.27 -1.52 -6.22
C THR A 114 -7.84 -1.68 -4.81
N GLY A 115 -7.30 -0.95 -3.83
CA GLY A 115 -7.72 -1.09 -2.43
C GLY A 115 -6.66 -0.62 -1.44
N LEU A 116 -6.96 -0.84 -0.17
CA LEU A 116 -6.10 -0.58 0.97
C LEU A 116 -5.84 -1.87 1.76
N ILE A 117 -4.60 -2.05 2.22
CA ILE A 117 -4.27 -3.07 3.21
C ILE A 117 -4.08 -2.40 4.57
N MET A 118 -4.80 -2.90 5.57
CA MET A 118 -4.67 -2.47 6.97
C MET A 118 -3.88 -3.53 7.72
N LEU A 119 -2.78 -3.09 8.35
CA LEU A 119 -1.83 -3.97 9.03
C LEU A 119 -1.99 -3.82 10.55
N ILE A 120 -2.05 -4.95 11.24
CA ILE A 120 -2.12 -4.96 12.71
C ILE A 120 -0.73 -4.71 13.29
N THR A 121 -0.65 -3.76 14.22
CA THR A 121 0.59 -3.40 14.94
C THR A 121 0.59 -3.84 16.41
N VAL A 122 -0.57 -4.24 16.94
CA VAL A 122 -0.76 -4.61 18.35
C VAL A 122 -1.33 -6.03 18.43
N LYS A 123 -0.74 -6.86 19.29
CA LYS A 123 -1.11 -8.26 19.46
C LYS A 123 -2.31 -8.41 20.41
N ALA A 124 -3.29 -9.23 20.05
CA ALA A 124 -4.38 -9.59 20.96
C ALA A 124 -3.85 -10.26 22.26
N PRO A 125 -4.47 -10.05 23.43
CA PRO A 125 -5.72 -9.32 23.68
C PRO A 125 -5.56 -7.80 23.86
N TRP A 126 -4.38 -7.25 23.54
CA TRP A 126 -4.13 -5.82 23.65
C TRP A 126 -4.73 -5.06 22.47
N MET A 127 -5.17 -3.83 22.75
CA MET A 127 -5.58 -2.85 21.74
C MET A 127 -4.99 -1.48 22.06
N MET A 128 -4.78 -0.66 21.03
CA MET A 128 -4.32 0.72 21.21
C MET A 128 -5.51 1.68 21.15
N ALA A 129 -5.58 2.60 22.11
CA ALA A 129 -6.60 3.63 22.19
C ALA A 129 -5.97 4.97 22.54
N VAL A 130 -6.72 6.06 22.34
CA VAL A 130 -6.31 7.41 22.76
C VAL A 130 -7.09 7.79 24.02
N SER A 131 -6.38 8.19 25.06
CA SER A 131 -6.99 8.66 26.31
C SER A 131 -7.71 9.99 26.09
N ARG A 132 -8.93 10.13 26.62
CA ARG A 132 -9.70 11.38 26.53
C ARG A 132 -9.15 12.49 27.42
N SER A 133 -8.56 12.15 28.56
CA SER A 133 -8.05 13.12 29.54
C SER A 133 -6.65 13.60 29.21
N THR A 134 -5.78 12.72 28.74
CA THR A 134 -4.38 13.04 28.48
C THR A 134 -4.07 13.22 26.99
N HIS A 135 -5.00 12.86 26.09
CA HIS A 135 -4.78 12.81 24.65
C HIS A 135 -3.57 11.96 24.22
N LYS A 136 -3.11 11.05 25.09
CA LYS A 136 -2.00 10.13 24.83
C LYS A 136 -2.51 8.75 24.43
N LYS A 137 -1.76 8.08 23.55
CA LYS A 137 -2.00 6.67 23.21
C LYS A 137 -1.66 5.78 24.41
N TYR A 138 -2.50 4.79 24.66
CA TYR A 138 -2.30 3.75 25.67
C TYR A 138 -2.70 2.39 25.10
N PHE A 139 -2.19 1.34 25.72
CA PHE A 139 -2.52 -0.05 25.44
C PHE A 139 -3.50 -0.55 26.49
N TYR A 140 -4.57 -1.16 26.02
CA TYR A 140 -5.62 -1.72 26.86
C TYR A 140 -5.70 -3.23 26.65
N ASN A 141 -5.61 -3.99 27.73
CA ASN A 141 -5.81 -5.42 27.70
C ASN A 141 -7.31 -5.71 27.82
N THR A 142 -7.91 -6.30 26.78
CA THR A 142 -9.35 -6.56 26.76
C THR A 142 -9.80 -7.65 27.75
N ILE A 143 -8.89 -8.52 28.19
CA ILE A 143 -9.14 -9.60 29.15
C ILE A 143 -8.93 -9.11 30.58
N THR A 144 -7.74 -8.61 30.91
CA THR A 144 -7.41 -8.19 32.30
C THR A 144 -7.94 -6.81 32.65
N LYS A 145 -8.42 -6.05 31.67
CA LYS A 145 -8.88 -4.66 31.79
C LYS A 145 -7.79 -3.68 32.24
N ALA A 146 -6.52 -4.09 32.20
CA ALA A 146 -5.37 -3.24 32.50
C ALA A 146 -5.12 -2.23 31.37
N ALA A 147 -4.73 -1.00 31.75
CA ALA A 147 -4.37 0.07 30.83
C ALA A 147 -2.95 0.54 31.11
N GLU A 148 -2.09 0.55 30.09
CA GLU A 148 -0.67 0.86 30.23
C GLU A 148 -0.21 1.80 29.11
N PHE A 149 0.65 2.76 29.43
CA PHE A 149 1.17 3.71 28.44
C PHE A 149 2.47 3.26 27.78
N GLU A 150 3.19 2.33 28.42
CA GLU A 150 4.47 1.83 27.93
C GLU A 150 4.29 0.76 26.86
N ILE A 151 5.15 0.80 25.85
CA ILE A 151 5.23 -0.24 24.83
C ILE A 151 6.12 -1.38 25.35
N SER A 152 5.64 -2.62 25.19
CA SER A 152 6.40 -3.82 25.50
C SER A 152 6.31 -4.81 24.34
N ASP A 153 7.23 -5.77 24.30
CA ASP A 153 7.27 -6.80 23.26
C ASP A 153 6.02 -7.69 23.26
N GLU A 154 5.41 -7.91 24.43
CA GLU A 154 4.16 -8.68 24.56
C GLU A 154 2.97 -8.04 23.85
N LYS A 155 2.95 -6.70 23.78
CA LYS A 155 1.89 -5.92 23.12
C LYS A 155 2.14 -5.76 21.63
N THR A 156 3.38 -5.94 21.18
CA THR A 156 3.83 -5.66 19.82
C THR A 156 3.49 -6.81 18.87
N ALA A 157 2.87 -6.51 17.72
CA ALA A 157 2.66 -7.51 16.68
C ALA A 157 3.96 -7.81 15.91
N ASP A 158 4.36 -9.08 15.90
CA ASP A 158 5.41 -9.61 15.03
C ASP A 158 4.90 -9.79 13.60
N PHE A 159 5.79 -10.19 12.68
CA PHE A 159 5.44 -10.36 11.26
C PHE A 159 4.26 -11.30 11.05
N ALA A 160 4.27 -12.46 11.73
CA ALA A 160 3.22 -13.45 11.60
C ALA A 160 1.87 -12.89 12.06
N CYS A 161 1.84 -12.21 13.20
CA CYS A 161 0.65 -11.55 13.73
C CYS A 161 0.15 -10.44 12.80
N THR A 162 1.05 -9.57 12.32
CA THR A 162 0.72 -8.47 11.40
C THR A 162 0.10 -8.98 10.11
N MET A 163 0.70 -10.00 9.48
CA MET A 163 0.26 -10.49 8.18
C MET A 163 -1.02 -11.35 8.28
N SER A 164 -1.10 -12.25 9.26
CA SER A 164 -2.29 -13.09 9.44
C SER A 164 -3.53 -12.31 9.85
N GLY A 165 -3.35 -11.23 10.62
CA GLY A 165 -4.44 -10.34 11.02
C GLY A 165 -4.70 -9.18 10.06
N SER A 166 -4.00 -9.09 8.93
CA SER A 166 -4.18 -7.99 7.98
C SER A 166 -5.56 -8.00 7.33
N LEU A 167 -6.12 -6.82 7.08
CA LEU A 167 -7.41 -6.65 6.42
C LEU A 167 -7.23 -5.97 5.07
N LEU A 168 -7.66 -6.62 4.00
CA LEU A 168 -7.66 -6.07 2.65
C LEU A 168 -9.03 -5.48 2.32
N TRP A 169 -9.11 -4.16 2.22
CA TRP A 169 -10.26 -3.46 1.68
C TRP A 169 -10.07 -3.27 0.17
N ARG A 170 -10.62 -4.20 -0.62
CA ARG A 170 -10.53 -4.20 -2.08
C ARG A 170 -11.67 -3.38 -2.70
N TRP A 171 -11.32 -2.56 -3.68
CA TRP A 171 -12.25 -1.80 -4.52
C TRP A 171 -12.50 -2.55 -5.82
N ARG A 172 -13.74 -2.53 -6.28
CA ARG A 172 -14.14 -3.16 -7.55
C ARG A 172 -13.94 -2.19 -8.71
N PRO A 173 -13.81 -2.69 -9.96
CA PRO A 173 -13.99 -1.84 -11.14
C PRO A 173 -15.28 -1.01 -11.00
N GLY A 174 -15.24 0.25 -11.44
CA GLY A 174 -16.37 1.18 -11.29
C GLY A 174 -16.50 1.85 -9.91
N THR A 175 -15.59 1.60 -8.97
CA THR A 175 -15.58 2.33 -7.68
C THR A 175 -15.40 3.83 -7.91
N ILE A 176 -16.36 4.62 -7.42
CA ILE A 176 -16.37 6.09 -7.50
C ILE A 176 -15.79 6.68 -6.21
N ILE A 177 -15.03 7.76 -6.32
CA ILE A 177 -14.45 8.47 -5.17
C ILE A 177 -15.27 9.73 -4.91
N LEU A 178 -16.14 9.66 -3.90
CA LEU A 178 -17.00 10.78 -3.53
C LEU A 178 -16.20 12.01 -3.08
N GLY A 179 -16.62 13.20 -3.52
CA GLY A 179 -16.03 14.49 -3.11
C GLY A 179 -14.70 14.83 -3.80
N ASN A 180 -14.20 13.97 -4.68
CA ASN A 180 -12.92 14.11 -5.37
C ASN A 180 -13.07 14.52 -6.83
N ASP A 181 -14.25 14.28 -7.41
CA ASP A 181 -14.57 14.55 -8.79
C ASP A 181 -15.42 15.81 -8.91
N ARG A 182 -14.82 16.93 -9.33
CA ARG A 182 -15.59 18.05 -9.88
C ARG A 182 -15.87 17.90 -11.38
N ASN A 183 -15.46 16.81 -12.05
CA ASN A 183 -15.48 16.76 -13.52
C ASN A 183 -15.52 15.35 -14.17
N ILE A 184 -15.98 14.30 -13.48
CA ILE A 184 -16.16 13.01 -14.13
C ILE A 184 -17.64 12.64 -14.08
N GLY A 185 -18.27 12.74 -15.25
CA GLY A 185 -19.68 12.50 -15.49
C GLY A 185 -20.14 11.14 -14.97
N CYS A 186 -21.36 11.16 -14.45
CA CYS A 186 -22.10 10.08 -13.84
C CYS A 186 -22.60 9.02 -14.85
N ASP A 187 -21.91 8.83 -15.98
CA ASP A 187 -22.50 8.17 -17.17
C ASP A 187 -22.23 6.66 -17.28
N PHE A 188 -21.89 5.98 -16.19
CA PHE A 188 -21.64 4.53 -16.21
C PHE A 188 -22.39 3.76 -15.12
N LEU A 189 -23.63 4.17 -14.84
CA LEU A 189 -24.62 3.24 -14.30
C LEU A 189 -25.51 2.84 -15.48
N ASP A 190 -25.08 1.82 -16.23
CA ASP A 190 -25.93 0.89 -16.98
C ASP A 190 -25.04 -0.09 -17.76
N SER A 191 -24.65 -1.18 -17.11
CA SER A 191 -24.44 -2.47 -17.77
C SER A 191 -24.51 -3.55 -16.70
N ASP A 192 -25.63 -4.27 -16.71
CA ASP A 192 -25.80 -5.52 -15.98
C ASP A 192 -24.84 -6.57 -16.54
N ASP A 193 -23.62 -6.62 -16.02
CA ASP A 193 -22.73 -7.77 -16.20
C ASP A 193 -22.64 -8.54 -14.87
N GLU A 194 -23.49 -9.55 -14.73
CA GLU A 194 -23.31 -10.60 -13.70
C GLU A 194 -22.04 -11.40 -14.02
N GLU A 195 -20.90 -10.92 -13.53
CA GLU A 195 -19.65 -11.67 -13.58
C GLU A 195 -19.53 -12.55 -12.33
N LYS A 196 -19.51 -13.88 -12.55
CA LYS A 196 -19.43 -14.91 -11.50
C LYS A 196 -18.21 -14.67 -10.59
N ASP A 197 -18.49 -14.57 -9.30
CA ASP A 197 -17.52 -14.38 -8.22
C ASP A 197 -16.50 -15.54 -8.14
N GLN A 198 -15.35 -15.37 -8.81
CA GLN A 198 -14.14 -16.11 -8.50
C GLN A 198 -13.25 -15.25 -7.60
N THR A 199 -13.60 -15.22 -6.32
CA THR A 199 -12.65 -14.86 -5.28
C THR A 199 -11.50 -15.87 -5.29
N PRO A 200 -10.24 -15.46 -5.54
CA PRO A 200 -9.12 -16.35 -5.27
C PRO A 200 -9.10 -16.61 -3.78
N LYS A 201 -9.35 -17.86 -3.37
CA LYS A 201 -9.20 -18.28 -1.97
C LYS A 201 -7.78 -17.96 -1.54
N LEU A 202 -7.63 -17.10 -0.54
CA LEU A 202 -6.36 -16.95 0.17
C LEU A 202 -5.98 -18.34 0.69
N MET A 203 -4.76 -18.80 0.44
CA MET A 203 -4.29 -20.08 0.99
C MET A 203 -4.42 -20.06 2.50
N SER A 204 -5.03 -21.11 3.06
CA SER A 204 -5.04 -21.31 4.51
C SER A 204 -3.59 -21.44 5.01
N LEU A 205 -3.35 -21.12 6.28
CA LEU A 205 -2.02 -21.24 6.89
C LEU A 205 -1.46 -22.68 6.81
N ALA A 206 -2.33 -23.70 6.81
CA ALA A 206 -1.94 -25.09 6.60
C ALA A 206 -1.31 -25.30 5.20
N ASN A 207 -1.94 -24.74 4.17
CA ASN A 207 -1.49 -24.87 2.78
C ASN A 207 -0.21 -24.06 2.51
N PHE A 208 0.01 -22.95 3.22
CA PHE A 208 1.23 -22.15 3.09
C PHE A 208 2.44 -22.82 3.75
N SER A 209 2.25 -23.52 4.87
CA SER A 209 3.30 -24.34 5.50
C SER A 209 3.69 -25.52 4.59
N GLU A 210 2.70 -26.23 4.04
CA GLU A 210 2.93 -27.34 3.10
C GLU A 210 3.66 -26.90 1.82
N PHE A 211 3.38 -25.69 1.32
CA PHE A 211 4.07 -25.13 0.15
C PHE A 211 5.55 -24.84 0.41
N LEU A 212 5.90 -24.41 1.63
CA LEU A 212 7.30 -24.17 2.02
C LEU A 212 8.07 -25.48 2.17
N ASP A 213 7.40 -26.55 2.61
CA ASP A 213 8.04 -27.85 2.84
C ASP A 213 8.14 -28.71 1.57
N ASN A 214 7.15 -28.64 0.66
CA ASN A 214 7.05 -29.57 -0.49
C ASN A 214 7.32 -28.92 -1.86
N GLY A 215 7.49 -27.60 -1.93
CA GLY A 215 7.66 -26.87 -3.19
C GLY A 215 6.42 -26.86 -4.09
N PRO A 216 6.44 -26.15 -5.23
CA PRO A 216 5.27 -26.02 -6.09
C PRO A 216 4.90 -27.37 -6.74
N PRO A 217 3.60 -27.71 -6.83
CA PRO A 217 3.17 -28.95 -7.47
C PRO A 217 3.53 -28.91 -8.95
N LYS A 218 4.11 -30.01 -9.44
CA LYS A 218 4.41 -30.18 -10.87
C LYS A 218 3.09 -30.26 -11.63
N GLN A 219 2.88 -29.31 -12.54
CA GLN A 219 1.74 -29.34 -13.45
C GLN A 219 1.99 -30.44 -14.50
N ASN A 220 1.04 -31.38 -14.60
CA ASN A 220 0.93 -32.31 -15.74
C ASN A 220 0.26 -31.62 -16.91
#